data_AF-A0A5D2MXA3-F1
#
_entry.id   AF-A0A5D2MXA3-F1
#
_cell.length_a   1.000
_cell.length_b   1.000
_cell.length_c   1.000
_cell.angle_alpha   90.00
_cell.angle_beta   90.00
_cell.angle_gamma   90.00
#
_symmetry.space_group_name_H-M   'P 1'
#
loop_
_entity.id
_entity.type
_entity.pdbx_description
1 polymer ?
#
loop_
_entity_poly.entity_id
_entity_poly.type
_entity_poly.pdbx_seq_one_letter_code
_entity_poly.pdbx_strand_id
1 'polypeptide(L)' 'MDPSGSYFSWKASAMGKNVSNAKTFLEKRYTDDMELDDAVHTTILTLKEGFEGQISRKNIEIGIIGTDKKFRL' A
#
# COMPACT_ATOMS: atom_id res chain seq x y z
N MET A 1 4.30 -9.71 9.97
CA MET A 1 4.95 -10.83 10.67
C MET A 1 6.43 -10.62 10.51
N ASP A 2 7.13 -10.27 11.59
CA ASP A 2 8.57 -10.29 11.59
C ASP A 2 9.05 -11.71 11.96
N PRO A 3 10.34 -12.05 11.76
CA PRO A 3 10.85 -13.40 12.02
C PRO A 3 10.67 -13.91 13.47
N SER A 4 10.37 -13.02 14.42
CA SER A 4 10.11 -13.37 15.83
C SER A 4 8.71 -13.92 16.11
N GLY A 5 7.78 -13.84 15.14
CA GLY A 5 6.39 -14.25 15.33
C GLY A 5 5.50 -13.18 15.98
N SER A 6 5.96 -11.93 16.03
CA SER A 6 5.13 -10.83 16.50
C SER A 6 4.11 -10.41 15.43
N TYR A 7 2.87 -10.21 15.88
CA TYR A 7 1.77 -9.71 15.07
C TYR A 7 1.48 -8.27 15.47
N PHE A 8 1.49 -7.39 14.48
CA PHE A 8 1.05 -6.01 14.63
C PHE A 8 -0.16 -5.83 13.72
N SER A 9 -1.20 -5.15 14.19
CA SER A 9 -2.22 -4.66 13.27
C SER A 9 -1.69 -3.40 12.60
N TRP A 10 -1.78 -3.35 11.28
CA TRP A 10 -1.44 -2.15 10.50
C TRP A 10 -2.66 -1.69 9.73
N LYS A 11 -2.91 -0.39 9.80
CA LYS A 11 -3.94 0.29 9.00
C LYS A 11 -3.41 0.63 7.59
N ALA A 12 -2.16 1.07 7.52
CA ALA A 12 -1.39 1.21 6.29
C ALA A 12 0.08 0.87 6.58
N SER A 13 0.76 0.21 5.65
CA SER A 13 2.17 -0.15 5.81
C SER A 13 2.87 -0.25 4.45
N ALA A 14 4.17 0.01 4.45
CA ALA A 14 5.05 -0.15 3.30
C ALA A 14 6.30 -0.94 3.70
N MET A 15 6.90 -1.63 2.73
CA MET A 15 8.13 -2.41 2.89
C MET A 15 8.99 -2.31 1.61
N GLY A 16 10.28 -2.66 1.72
CA GLY A 16 11.22 -2.66 0.59
C GLY A 16 12.11 -1.41 0.51
N LYS A 17 12.67 -1.14 -0.68
CA LYS A 17 13.50 0.05 -0.95
C LYS A 17 12.64 1.31 -0.75
N ASN A 18 13.20 2.37 -0.16
CA ASN A 18 12.52 3.65 0.11
C ASN A 18 11.34 3.59 1.11
N VAL A 19 11.30 2.57 1.97
CA VAL A 19 10.21 2.39 2.97
C VAL A 19 9.98 3.61 3.87
N SER A 20 11.02 4.36 4.25
CA SER A 20 10.85 5.51 5.15
C SER A 20 9.98 6.59 4.49
N ASN A 21 10.24 6.94 3.23
CA ASN A 21 9.45 7.92 2.50
C ASN A 21 8.04 7.41 2.24
N ALA A 22 7.89 6.14 1.87
CA ALA A 22 6.60 5.52 1.64
C ALA A 22 5.71 5.54 2.89
N LYS A 23 6.26 5.23 4.07
CA LYS A 23 5.54 5.31 5.35
C LYS A 23 5.11 6.74 5.67
N THR A 24 5.99 7.73 5.54
CA THR A 24 5.63 9.15 5.73
C THR A 24 4.53 9.60 4.77
N PHE A 25 4.52 9.09 3.54
CA PHE A 25 3.47 9.43 2.57
C PHE A 25 2.11 8.82 2.96
N LEU A 26 2.11 7.58 3.42
CA LEU A 26 0.92 6.90 3.92
C LEU A 26 0.38 7.59 5.19
N GLU A 27 1.25 7.93 6.15
CA GLU A 27 0.88 8.63 7.38
C GLU A 27 0.15 9.96 7.12
N LYS A 28 0.48 10.65 6.02
CA LYS A 28 -0.14 11.94 5.65
C LYS A 28 -1.46 11.81 4.91
N ARG A 29 -1.75 10.66 4.29
CA ARG A 29 -2.90 10.49 3.38
C ARG A 29 -3.91 9.47 3.85
N TYR A 30 -3.49 8.52 4.68
CA TYR A 30 -4.40 7.56 5.26
C TYR A 30 -5.40 8.24 6.19
N THR A 31 -6.67 7.88 6.06
CA THR A 31 -7.74 8.21 7.00
C THR A 31 -8.55 6.95 7.30
N ASP A 32 -9.19 6.90 8.45
CA ASP A 32 -9.95 5.71 8.88
C ASP A 32 -11.25 5.48 8.10
N ASP A 33 -11.72 6.52 7.40
CA ASP A 33 -12.93 6.55 6.57
C ASP A 33 -12.65 6.44 5.07
N MET A 34 -11.41 6.13 4.68
CA MET A 34 -11.00 6.02 3.28
C MET A 34 -11.75 4.92 2.53
N GLU A 35 -12.32 5.25 1.38
CA GLU A 35 -12.96 4.27 0.49
C GLU A 35 -11.92 3.41 -0.24
N LEU A 36 -12.36 2.25 -0.76
CA LEU A 36 -11.46 1.30 -1.42
C LEU A 36 -10.75 1.92 -2.63
N ASP A 37 -11.46 2.69 -3.45
CA ASP A 37 -10.89 3.32 -4.65
C ASP A 37 -9.84 4.38 -4.28
N ASP A 38 -10.08 5.14 -3.21
CA ASP A 38 -9.14 6.12 -2.67
C ASP A 38 -7.90 5.44 -2.07
N ALA A 39 -8.07 4.28 -1.43
CA ALA A 39 -6.96 3.48 -0.89
C ALA A 39 -6.07 2.92 -2.02
N VAL A 40 -6.69 2.44 -3.12
CA VAL A 40 -5.97 1.99 -4.32
C VAL A 40 -5.20 3.17 -4.94
N HIS A 41 -5.86 4.32 -5.09
CA HIS A 41 -5.22 5.52 -5.63
C HIS A 41 -4.03 5.96 -4.78
N THR A 42 -4.21 6.04 -3.46
CA THR A 42 -3.17 6.40 -2.50
C THR A 42 -1.98 5.44 -2.58
N THR A 43 -2.25 4.14 -2.67
CA THR A 43 -1.20 3.11 -2.81
C THR A 43 -0.39 3.30 -4.08
N ILE A 44 -1.04 3.56 -5.22
CA ILE A 44 -0.35 3.84 -6.50
C ILE A 44 0.51 5.10 -6.39
N LEU A 45 0.00 6.17 -5.76
CA LEU A 45 0.77 7.39 -5.53
C LEU A 45 1.99 7.13 -4.64
N THR A 46 1.83 6.37 -3.56
CA THR A 46 2.95 5.98 -2.69
C THR A 46 4.01 5.18 -3.44
N LEU A 47 3.60 4.26 -4.33
CA LEU A 47 4.55 3.52 -5.17
C LEU A 47 5.31 4.46 -6.12
N LYS A 48 4.63 5.44 -6.72
CA LYS A 48 5.27 6.41 -7.63
C LYS A 48 6.40 7.19 -6.97
N GLU A 49 6.27 7.57 -5.69
CA GLU A 49 7.31 8.29 -4.96
C GLU A 49 8.62 7.50 -4.82
N GLY A 50 8.52 6.17 -4.76
CA GLY A 50 9.67 5.27 -4.59
C GLY A 50 10.19 4.65 -5.88
N PHE A 51 9.51 4.85 -7.00
CA PHE A 51 9.78 4.14 -8.25
C PHE A 51 10.66 4.96 -9.19
N GLU A 52 11.80 4.41 -9.58
CA GLU A 52 12.68 5.02 -10.57
C GLU A 52 12.14 4.73 -11.97
N GLY A 53 11.48 5.71 -12.59
CA GLY A 53 10.92 5.63 -13.93
C GLY A 53 9.40 5.72 -13.98
N GLN A 54 8.79 5.24 -15.07
CA GLN A 54 7.35 5.30 -15.24
C GLN A 54 6.66 4.05 -14.70
N ILE A 55 5.68 4.23 -13.81
CA ILE A 55 4.77 3.16 -13.40
C ILE A 55 3.78 2.86 -14.53
N SER A 56 3.58 1.58 -14.81
CA SER A 56 2.67 1.07 -15.82
C SER A 56 2.03 -0.24 -15.36
N ARG A 57 0.95 -0.67 -16.02
CA ARG A 57 0.30 -1.96 -15.72
C ARG A 57 1.20 -3.19 -15.91
N LYS A 58 2.40 -3.03 -16.50
CA LYS A 58 3.36 -4.12 -16.72
C LYS A 58 4.39 -4.25 -15.60
N ASN A 59 4.51 -3.25 -14.71
CA ASN A 59 5.54 -3.21 -13.68
C ASN A 59 5.01 -3.10 -12.24
N ILE A 60 3.69 -3.04 -12.08
CA ILE A 60 3.02 -3.15 -10.80
C ILE A 60 1.86 -4.12 -10.90
N GLU A 61 1.53 -4.75 -9.77
CA GLU A 61 0.36 -5.60 -9.57
C GLU A 61 -0.38 -5.10 -8.32
N ILE A 62 -1.71 -5.19 -8.32
CA ILE A 62 -2.54 -4.71 -7.20
C ILE A 62 -3.52 -5.81 -6.82
N GLY A 63 -3.35 -6.38 -5.63
CA GLY A 63 -4.29 -7.31 -5.05
C GLY A 63 -5.27 -6.62 -4.10
N ILE A 64 -6.56 -6.94 -4.19
CA ILE A 64 -7.61 -6.37 -3.35
C ILE A 64 -8.45 -7.49 -2.71
N ILE A 65 -8.75 -7.34 -1.43
CA ILE A 65 -9.75 -8.14 -0.71
C ILE A 65 -10.77 -7.17 -0.12
N GLY A 66 -11.99 -7.21 -0.66
CA GLY A 66 -13.09 -6.36 -0.20
C GLY A 66 -13.84 -6.96 0.99
N THR A 67 -14.94 -6.32 1.37
CA THR A 67 -15.87 -6.82 2.40
C THR A 67 -16.53 -8.15 2.01
N ASP A 68 -16.56 -8.46 0.70
CA ASP A 68 -17.01 -9.74 0.15
C ASP A 68 -16.01 -10.90 0.40
N LYS A 69 -14.84 -10.59 1.00
CA LYS A 69 -13.76 -11.53 1.31
C LYS A 69 -13.22 -12.28 0.09
N LYS A 70 -13.41 -11.72 -1.12
CA LYS A 70 -12.88 -12.29 -2.36
C LYS A 70 -11.61 -11.56 -2.77
N PHE A 71 -10.57 -12.34 -3.05
CA PHE A 71 -9.33 -11.82 -3.62
C PHE A 71 -9.50 -11.51 -5.11
N ARG A 72 -9.00 -10.36 -5.54
CA ARG A 72 -8.96 -9.87 -6.93
C ARG A 72 -7.57 -9.33 -7.21
N LEU A 73 -7.06 -9.56 -8.43
CA LEU A 73 -5.76 -9.08 -8.93
C LEU A 73 -5.98 -8.17 -10.14
#